data_AF-A0A1F6HQF0-F1
#
_entry.id   AF-A0A1F6HQF0-F1
#
_cell.length_a   1.000
_cell.length_b   1.000
_cell.length_c   1.000
_cell.angle_alpha   90.00
_cell.angle_beta   90.00
_cell.angle_gamma   90.00
#
_symmetry.space_group_name_H-M   'P 1'
#
loop_
_entity.id
_entity.type
_entity.pdbx_description
1 polymer ?
#
loop_
_entity_poly.entity_id
_entity_poly.type
_entity_poly.pdbx_seq_one_letter_code
_entity_poly.pdbx_strand_id
1 'polypeptide(L)' 'MIVGQARGVVIEAAAESNIKVVSFTPPEIKTAITGYGKAEKEQIGKMVKMLLGLPEIPKLDDTCDALACALACAFSKK' A
#
# COMPACT_ATOMS: atom_id res chain seq x y z
N MET A 1 -4.41 18.26 9.18
CA MET A 1 -3.15 18.67 9.84
C MET A 1 -2.40 17.47 10.42
N ILE A 2 -3.06 16.59 11.19
CA ILE A 2 -2.44 15.46 11.92
C ILE A 2 -1.74 14.45 10.98
N VAL A 3 -2.37 14.06 9.88
CA VAL A 3 -1.80 13.08 8.91
C VAL A 3 -0.54 13.59 8.22
N GLY A 4 -0.48 14.89 7.91
CA GLY A 4 0.69 15.51 7.28
C GLY A 4 1.89 15.56 8.22
N GLN A 5 1.66 15.84 9.50
CA GLN A 5 2.69 15.83 10.53
C GLN A 5 3.24 14.42 10.75
N ALA A 6 2.36 13.41 10.91
CA ALA A 6 2.77 12.02 11.07
C ALA A 6 3.58 11.53 9.86
N ARG A 7 3.14 11.84 8.64
CA ARG A 7 3.85 11.45 7.42
C ARG A 7 5.21 12.12 7.30
N GLY A 8 5.35 13.38 7.73
CA GLY A 8 6.63 14.08 7.74
C GLY A 8 7.67 13.37 8.62
N VAL A 9 7.29 12.97 9.82
CA VAL A 9 8.17 12.22 10.75
C VAL A 9 8.61 10.88 10.15
N VAL A 10 7.70 10.16 9.49
CA VAL A 10 8.02 8.87 8.85
C VAL A 10 8.99 9.04 7.68
N ILE A 11 8.83 10.10 6.88
CA ILE A 11 9.73 10.39 5.75
C ILE A 11 11.12 10.76 6.26
N GLU A 12 11.21 11.57 7.31
CA GLU A 12 12.49 11.95 7.92
C GLU A 12 13.23 10.72 8.46
N ALA A 13 12.56 9.88 9.24
CA ALA A 13 13.15 8.64 9.76
C ALA A 13 13.64 7.70 8.64
N ALA A 14 12.90 7.64 7.53
CA ALA A 14 13.31 6.87 6.35
C ALA A 14 14.55 7.48 5.68
N ALA A 15 14.64 8.81 5.59
CA ALA A 15 15.79 9.53 5.05
C ALA A 15 17.05 9.33 5.91
N GLU A 16 16.94 9.45 7.24
CA GLU A 16 18.03 9.16 8.19
C GLU A 16 18.54 7.72 8.06
N SER A 17 17.63 6.78 7.75
CA SER A 17 17.95 5.36 7.55
C SER A 17 18.43 5.03 6.12
N ASN A 18 18.56 6.04 5.25
CA ASN A 18 18.92 5.90 3.83
C ASN A 18 17.98 4.94 3.05
N ILE A 19 16.70 4.90 3.44
CA ILE A 19 15.65 4.11 2.81
C ILE A 19 14.95 4.98 1.77
N LYS A 20 14.87 4.50 0.53
CA LYS A 20 14.16 5.19 -0.55
C LYS A 20 12.66 5.21 -0.25
N VAL A 21 12.10 6.41 -0.17
CA VAL A 21 10.65 6.62 -0.06
C VAL A 21 10.05 6.75 -1.45
N VAL A 22 9.00 5.96 -1.71
CA VAL A 22 8.19 6.04 -2.93
C VAL A 22 6.74 6.31 -2.56
N SER A 23 6.07 7.14 -3.36
CA SER A 23 4.66 7.45 -3.20
C SER A 23 3.83 6.90 -4.35
N PHE A 24 2.69 6.31 -4.02
CA PHE A 24 1.71 5.83 -4.98
C PHE A 24 0.39 6.58 -4.81
N THR A 25 -0.24 6.90 -5.93
CA THR A 25 -1.61 7.38 -5.99
C THR A 25 -2.58 6.20 -5.86
N PRO A 26 -3.83 6.42 -5.40
CA PRO A 26 -4.80 5.33 -5.26
C PRO A 26 -5.01 4.50 -6.55
N PRO A 27 -5.07 5.10 -7.77
CA PRO A 27 -5.16 4.32 -9.01
C PRO A 27 -3.90 3.48 -9.31
N GLU A 28 -2.71 3.96 -8.94
CA GLU A 28 -1.46 3.20 -9.11
C GLU A 28 -1.45 1.95 -8.23
N ILE A 29 -1.89 2.07 -6.97
CA ILE A 29 -2.01 0.92 -6.06
C ILE A 29 -3.02 -0.10 -6.63
N LYS A 30 -4.19 0.38 -7.04
CA LYS A 30 -5.23 -0.47 -7.65
C LYS A 30 -4.70 -1.21 -8.87
N THR A 31 -4.05 -0.49 -9.79
CA THR A 31 -3.49 -1.08 -11.01
C THR A 31 -2.37 -2.06 -10.71
N ALA A 32 -1.48 -1.76 -9.75
CA ALA A 32 -0.37 -2.65 -9.41
C ALA A 32 -0.82 -3.99 -8.83
N ILE A 33 -1.92 -4.00 -8.07
CA ILE A 33 -2.41 -5.20 -7.38
C ILE A 33 -3.43 -5.97 -8.22
N THR A 34 -4.39 -5.28 -8.84
CA THR A 34 -5.52 -5.91 -9.52
C THR A 34 -5.39 -5.90 -11.04
N GLY A 35 -4.42 -5.17 -11.59
CA GLY A 35 -4.31 -4.89 -13.04
C GLY A 35 -5.31 -3.84 -13.54
N TYR A 36 -6.20 -3.33 -12.67
CA TYR A 36 -7.28 -2.41 -13.05
C TYR A 36 -7.37 -1.21 -12.10
N GLY A 37 -7.06 -0.02 -12.61
CA GLY A 37 -6.98 1.21 -11.81
C GLY A 37 -8.31 1.68 -11.18
N LYS A 38 -9.46 1.15 -11.63
CA LYS A 38 -10.78 1.44 -11.05
C LYS A 38 -11.32 0.32 -10.16
N ALA A 39 -10.48 -0.64 -9.75
CA ALA A 39 -10.90 -1.71 -8.87
C ALA A 39 -11.48 -1.19 -7.54
N GLU A 40 -12.48 -1.91 -7.02
CA GLU A 40 -13.12 -1.63 -5.74
C GLU A 40 -12.22 -2.04 -4.57
N LYS A 41 -12.42 -1.44 -3.39
CA LYS A 41 -11.64 -1.77 -2.18
C LYS A 41 -11.71 -3.26 -1.83
N GLU A 42 -12.88 -3.88 -2.00
CA GLU A 42 -13.07 -5.31 -1.78
C GLU A 42 -12.22 -6.18 -2.71
N GLN A 43 -12.01 -5.74 -3.95
CA GLN A 43 -11.17 -6.45 -4.91
C GLN A 43 -9.71 -6.37 -4.49
N ILE A 44 -9.26 -5.23 -3.98
CA ILE A 44 -7.91 -5.07 -3.42
C ILE A 44 -7.72 -6.05 -2.25
N GLY A 45 -8.66 -6.10 -1.29
CA GLY A 45 -8.56 -6.99 -0.13
C GLY A 45 -8.52 -8.47 -0.49
N LYS A 46 -9.31 -8.90 -1.48
CA LYS A 46 -9.26 -10.27 -2.02
C LYS A 46 -7.91 -10.57 -2.69
N MET A 47 -7.37 -9.63 -3.46
CA MET A 47 -6.06 -9.78 -4.09
C MET A 47 -4.94 -9.82 -3.06
N VAL A 48 -4.95 -8.95 -2.04
CA VAL A 48 -3.98 -8.96 -0.94
C VAL A 48 -3.98 -10.31 -0.24
N LYS A 49 -5.17 -10.84 0.10
CA LYS A 49 -5.32 -12.17 0.68
C LYS A 49 -4.68 -13.24 -0.20
N MET A 50 -5.01 -13.25 -1.49
CA MET A 50 -4.54 -14.25 -2.45
C MET A 50 -3.03 -14.17 -2.69
N LEU A 51 -2.48 -12.97 -2.86
CA LEU A 51 -1.07 -12.73 -3.14
C LEU A 51 -0.16 -13.04 -1.95
N LEU A 52 -0.64 -12.81 -0.72
CA LEU A 52 0.09 -13.09 0.51
C LEU A 52 -0.25 -14.46 1.14
N GLY A 53 -1.17 -15.23 0.55
CA GLY A 53 -1.61 -16.52 1.08
C GLY A 53 -2.28 -16.43 2.45
N LEU A 54 -2.97 -15.33 2.76
CA LEU A 54 -3.59 -15.12 4.07
C LEU A 54 -4.84 -16.01 4.24
N PRO A 55 -5.11 -16.53 5.46
CA PRO A 55 -6.28 -17.37 5.71
C PRO A 55 -7.60 -16.61 5.55
N GLU A 56 -7.62 -15.33 5.93
CA GLU A 56 -8.76 -14.42 5.83
C GLU A 56 -8.34 -13.05 5.29
N ILE A 57 -9.31 -12.25 4.86
CA ILE A 57 -9.05 -10.85 4.49
C ILE A 57 -8.73 -10.10 5.80
N PRO A 58 -7.69 -9.25 5.83
CA PRO A 58 -7.38 -8.45 7.02
C PRO A 58 -8.62 -7.71 7.53
N LYS A 59 -8.94 -7.86 8.82
CA LYS A 59 -10.14 -7.26 9.43
C LYS A 59 -10.09 -5.74 9.53
N LEU A 60 -8.88 -5.19 9.57
CA LEU A 60 -8.65 -3.75 9.66
C LEU A 60 -8.34 -3.21 8.26
N ASP A 61 -9.13 -2.23 7.82
CA ASP A 61 -8.95 -1.57 6.52
C ASP A 61 -7.55 -0.96 6.40
N ASP A 62 -7.03 -0.34 7.46
CA ASP A 62 -5.68 0.24 7.49
C ASP A 62 -4.58 -0.80 7.25
N THR A 63 -4.75 -2.02 7.77
CA THR A 63 -3.80 -3.12 7.53
C THR A 63 -3.85 -3.58 6.09
N CYS A 64 -5.05 -3.69 5.51
CA CYS A 64 -5.20 -4.03 4.11
C CYS A 64 -4.57 -2.96 3.20
N ASP A 65 -4.78 -1.68 3.49
CA ASP A 65 -4.21 -0.57 2.73
C ASP A 65 -2.67 -0.51 2.86
N ALA A 66 -2.11 -0.81 4.03
CA ALA A 66 -0.66 -0.91 4.22
C ALA A 66 -0.03 -2.07 3.42
N LEU A 67 -0.65 -3.25 3.48
CA LEU A 67 -0.21 -4.42 2.69
C LEU A 67 -0.34 -4.17 1.18
N ALA A 68 -1.41 -3.51 0.77
CA ALA A 68 -1.61 -3.07 -0.61
C ALA A 68 -0.48 -2.12 -1.06
N CYS A 69 -0.13 -1.11 -0.25
CA CYS A 69 0.99 -0.22 -0.54
C CYS A 69 2.32 -0.98 -0.67
N ALA A 70 2.57 -1.95 0.21
CA ALA A 70 3.78 -2.77 0.17
C ALA A 70 3.85 -3.64 -1.10
N LEU A 71 2.74 -4.29 -1.47
CA LEU A 71 2.64 -5.08 -2.72
C LEU A 71 2.79 -4.19 -3.96
N ALA A 72 2.16 -3.01 -3.96
CA ALA A 72 2.32 -2.04 -5.05
C ALA A 72 3.78 -1.60 -5.20
N CYS A 73 4.49 -1.39 -4.08
CA CYS A 73 5.93 -1.10 -4.10
C CYS A 73 6.76 -2.30 -4.61
N ALA A 74 6.39 -3.52 -4.25
CA ALA A 74 7.09 -4.73 -4.71
C ALA A 74 6.90 -5.00 -6.21
N PHE A 75 5.71 -4.69 -6.76
CA PHE A 75 5.39 -4.90 -8.18
C PHE A 75 5.75 -3.70 -9.07
N SER A 76 5.85 -2.50 -8.51
CA SER A 76 6.22 -1.30 -9.26
C SER A 76 7.73 -1.13 -9.27
N LYS A 77 8.32 -0.94 -10.46
CA LYS A 77 9.76 -0.67 -10.64
C LYS A 77 10.14 0.78 -10.31
N LYS A 78 9.58 1.36 -9.24
CA LYS A 78 9.77 2.78 -8.89
C LYS A 78 10.98 3.06 -8.01
#